data_AF-A0A820MP42-F1
#
_entry.id   AF-A0A820MP42-F1
#
_cell.length_a   1.000
_cell.length_b   1.000
_cell.length_c   1.000
_cell.angle_alpha   90.00
_cell.angle_beta   90.00
_cell.angle_gamma   90.00
#
_symmetry.space_group_name_H-M   'P 1'
#
loop_
_entity.id
_entity.type
_entity.pdbx_description
1 polymer ?
#
loop_
_entity_poly.entity_id
_entity_poly.type
_entity_poly.pdbx_seq_one_letter_code
_entity_poly.pdbx_strand_id
1 'polypeptide(L)'
;SCDGLPIPRLLRQILKLFPLDQYVTEPVALMDLVDNDKKKGLDVPIWNEYKQIVGNNVQFEMVERFQFYERAKKCFAVVRTGESAIYANVILKKGVVTKNPSKKENEDDAE
;
A
#
# COMPACT_ATOMS: atom_id res chain seq x y z
N SER A 1 -7.22 3.36 -20.32
CA SER A 1 -7.65 3.42 -18.91
C SER A 1 -7.26 2.12 -18.22
N CYS A 2 -7.26 2.05 -16.88
CA CYS A 2 -6.96 0.81 -16.13
C CYS A 2 -8.24 0.03 -15.76
N ASP A 3 -9.37 0.30 -16.44
CA ASP A 3 -10.72 -0.13 -16.07
C ASP A 3 -10.95 -1.66 -16.12
N GLY A 4 -9.98 -2.44 -16.59
CA GLY A 4 -10.03 -3.91 -16.63
C GLY A 4 -8.87 -4.60 -15.89
N LEU A 5 -8.02 -3.85 -15.18
CA LEU A 5 -6.87 -4.42 -14.47
C LEU A 5 -7.20 -4.62 -12.98
N PRO A 6 -6.96 -5.82 -12.42
CA PRO A 6 -7.07 -6.04 -10.99
C PRO A 6 -5.93 -5.32 -10.25
N ILE A 7 -6.21 -4.82 -9.04
CA ILE A 7 -5.22 -4.04 -8.27
C ILE A 7 -3.94 -4.86 -7.99
N PRO A 8 -3.99 -6.16 -7.62
CA PRO A 8 -2.78 -6.95 -7.38
C PRO A 8 -1.79 -6.93 -8.56
N ARG A 9 -2.29 -7.03 -9.80
CA ARG A 9 -1.45 -6.97 -11.01
C ARG A 9 -0.82 -5.59 -11.18
N LEU A 10 -1.61 -4.53 -11.01
CA LEU A 10 -1.14 -3.16 -11.15
C LEU A 10 -0.13 -2.79 -10.06
N LEU A 11 -0.43 -3.12 -8.81
CA LEU A 11 0.43 -2.90 -7.64
C LEU A 11 1.80 -3.51 -7.85
N ARG A 12 1.88 -4.76 -8.32
CA ARG A 12 3.14 -5.46 -8.60
C ARG A 12 4.01 -4.73 -9.64
N GLN A 13 3.40 -4.07 -10.63
CA GLN A 13 4.16 -3.32 -11.63
C GLN A 13 4.55 -1.93 -11.13
N ILE A 14 3.66 -1.26 -10.38
CA ILE A 14 3.96 0.04 -9.77
C ILE A 14 5.19 -0.08 -8.85
N LEU A 15 5.21 -1.06 -7.94
CA LEU A 15 6.28 -1.20 -6.94
C LEU A 15 7.66 -1.49 -7.55
N LYS A 16 7.76 -1.94 -8.81
CA LYS A 16 9.06 -2.07 -9.48
C LYS A 16 9.74 -0.72 -9.76
N LEU A 17 8.95 0.35 -9.89
CA LEU A 17 9.41 1.69 -10.24
C LEU A 17 9.11 2.72 -9.14
N PHE A 18 8.37 2.31 -8.12
CA PHE A 18 7.87 3.16 -7.06
C PHE A 18 8.36 2.63 -5.70
N PRO A 19 9.53 3.09 -5.22
CA PRO A 19 9.97 2.73 -3.88
C PRO A 19 8.98 3.28 -2.85
N LEU A 20 8.67 2.47 -1.85
CA LEU A 20 7.85 2.89 -0.71
C LEU A 20 8.68 3.75 0.25
N ASP A 21 8.00 4.64 0.96
CA ASP A 21 8.64 5.56 1.90
C ASP A 21 9.22 4.81 3.11
N GLN A 22 10.55 4.75 3.18
CA GLN A 22 11.31 4.09 4.23
C GLN A 22 11.39 4.89 5.55
N TYR A 23 10.93 6.15 5.55
CA TYR A 23 10.94 7.01 6.73
C TYR A 23 9.62 6.99 7.52
N VAL A 24 8.67 6.14 7.11
CA VAL A 24 7.44 5.88 7.85
C VAL A 24 7.29 4.41 8.17
N THR A 25 6.65 4.11 9.30
CA THR A 25 6.38 2.74 9.72
C THR A 25 5.42 2.03 8.76
N GLU A 26 4.41 2.76 8.27
CA GLU A 26 3.32 2.20 7.45
C GLU A 26 3.19 2.99 6.13
N PRO A 27 4.00 2.67 5.11
CA PRO A 27 3.96 3.38 3.82
C PRO A 27 2.80 2.93 2.91
N VAL A 28 2.04 1.92 3.32
CA VAL A 28 0.87 1.41 2.62
C VAL A 28 -0.33 1.56 3.54
N ALA A 29 -1.41 2.16 3.05
CA ALA A 29 -2.64 2.31 3.81
C ALA A 29 -3.82 1.64 3.11
N LEU A 30 -4.61 0.90 3.87
CA LEU A 30 -5.87 0.28 3.46
C LEU A 30 -7.03 0.95 4.18
N MET A 31 -8.23 0.83 3.63
CA MET A 31 -9.43 1.23 4.35
C MET A 31 -9.82 0.09 5.30
N ASP A 32 -9.99 0.44 6.56
CA ASP A 32 -10.47 -0.47 7.59
C ASP A 32 -11.94 -0.81 7.40
N LEU A 33 -12.33 -1.96 7.94
CA LEU A 33 -13.72 -2.39 7.99
C LEU A 33 -14.53 -1.44 8.86
N VAL A 34 -15.75 -1.14 8.43
CA VAL A 34 -16.73 -0.48 9.30
C VAL A 34 -17.19 -1.45 10.40
N ASP A 35 -17.67 -0.91 11.53
CA ASP A 35 -18.03 -1.71 12.71
C ASP A 35 -19.00 -2.85 12.41
N ASN A 36 -19.96 -2.63 11.50
CA ASN A 36 -20.93 -3.66 11.12
C ASN A 36 -20.26 -4.86 10.42
N ASP A 37 -19.27 -4.60 9.57
CA ASP A 37 -18.56 -5.65 8.84
C ASP A 37 -17.55 -6.36 9.75
N LYS A 38 -16.91 -5.62 10.68
CA LYS A 38 -16.11 -6.22 11.77
C LYS A 38 -16.91 -7.18 12.62
N LYS A 39 -18.11 -6.77 13.06
CA LYS A 39 -19.02 -7.62 13.87
C LYS A 39 -19.46 -8.88 13.13
N LYS A 40 -19.58 -8.81 11.81
CA LYS A 40 -19.90 -9.96 10.96
C LYS A 40 -18.70 -10.88 10.69
N GLY A 41 -17.49 -10.47 11.09
CA GLY A 41 -16.27 -11.21 10.77
C GLY A 41 -16.01 -11.25 9.26
N LEU A 42 -16.32 -10.17 8.54
CA LEU A 42 -16.10 -10.10 7.10
C LEU A 42 -14.60 -10.29 6.79
N ASP A 43 -14.29 -11.28 5.97
CA ASP A 43 -12.94 -11.51 5.47
C ASP A 43 -12.64 -10.66 4.24
N VAL A 44 -11.38 -10.24 4.10
CA VAL A 44 -10.89 -9.43 2.98
C VAL A 44 -9.64 -10.09 2.36
N PRO A 45 -9.81 -11.17 1.58
CA PRO A 45 -8.70 -11.99 1.09
C PRO A 45 -7.64 -11.21 0.29
N ILE A 46 -8.05 -10.16 -0.44
CA ILE A 46 -7.17 -9.35 -1.27
C ILE A 46 -6.07 -8.63 -0.46
N TRP A 47 -6.28 -8.39 0.84
CA TRP A 47 -5.24 -7.83 1.71
C TRP A 47 -4.05 -8.77 1.86
N ASN A 48 -4.27 -10.09 1.83
CA ASN A 48 -3.19 -11.07 1.88
C ASN A 48 -2.38 -11.08 0.57
N GLU A 49 -3.04 -10.91 -0.57
CA GLU A 49 -2.35 -10.74 -1.86
C GLU A 49 -1.46 -9.49 -1.85
N TYR A 50 -1.96 -8.37 -1.31
CA TYR A 50 -1.17 -7.16 -1.18
C TYR A 50 0.05 -7.36 -0.28
N LYS A 51 -0.08 -8.04 0.86
CA LYS A 51 1.05 -8.39 1.72
C LYS A 51 2.11 -9.22 0.98
N GLN A 52 1.69 -10.20 0.18
CA GLN A 52 2.61 -11.00 -0.64
C GLN A 52 3.30 -10.17 -1.73
N ILE A 53 2.62 -9.17 -2.29
CA ILE A 53 3.17 -8.30 -3.33
C ILE A 53 4.14 -7.26 -2.76
N VAL A 54 3.76 -6.62 -1.66
CA VAL A 54 4.51 -5.54 -1.01
C VAL A 54 5.69 -6.09 -0.20
N GLY A 55 5.51 -7.27 0.42
CA GLY A 55 6.49 -7.93 1.27
C GLY A 55 6.03 -7.99 2.73
N ASN A 56 6.27 -9.13 3.37
CA ASN A 56 5.76 -9.44 4.72
C ASN A 56 6.29 -8.54 5.84
N ASN A 57 7.39 -7.81 5.60
CA ASN A 57 7.99 -6.93 6.60
C ASN A 57 7.44 -5.49 6.56
N VAL A 58 6.64 -5.16 5.54
CA VAL A 58 6.04 -3.82 5.41
C VAL A 58 4.73 -3.79 6.18
N GLN A 59 4.59 -2.82 7.09
CA GLN A 59 3.37 -2.62 7.86
C GLN A 59 2.35 -1.81 7.06
N PHE A 60 1.09 -2.13 7.29
CA PHE A 60 -0.04 -1.54 6.58
C PHE A 60 -0.89 -0.78 7.59
N GLU A 61 -1.11 0.51 7.34
CA GLU A 61 -2.01 1.33 8.14
C GLU A 61 -3.46 0.98 7.81
N MET A 62 -4.27 0.71 8.83
CA MET A 62 -5.72 0.52 8.69
C MET A 62 -6.43 1.83 8.99
N VAL A 63 -6.96 2.48 7.95
CA VAL A 63 -7.52 3.84 8.03
C VAL A 63 -9.05 3.78 8.04
N GLU A 64 -9.68 4.50 8.97
CA GLU A 64 -11.14 4.65 9.00
C GLU A 64 -11.68 5.17 7.65
N ARG A 65 -12.86 4.71 7.26
CA ARG A 65 -13.47 4.95 5.94
C ARG A 65 -13.49 6.42 5.51
N PHE A 66 -13.97 7.34 6.35
CA PHE A 66 -14.03 8.76 6.00
C PHE A 66 -12.64 9.40 6.00
N GLN A 67 -11.77 9.02 6.93
CA GLN A 67 -10.38 9.45 6.93
C GLN A 67 -9.64 8.98 5.66
N PHE A 68 -9.93 7.79 5.16
CA PHE A 68 -9.38 7.29 3.90
C PHE A 68 -9.82 8.17 2.72
N TYR A 69 -11.08 8.59 2.67
CA TYR A 69 -11.55 9.52 1.63
C TYR A 69 -10.85 10.88 1.72
N GLU A 70 -10.69 11.45 2.92
CA GLU A 70 -9.97 12.71 3.10
C GLU A 70 -8.49 12.59 2.72
N ARG A 71 -7.87 11.43 2.97
CA ARG A 71 -6.49 11.16 2.55
C ARG A 71 -6.38 10.99 1.04
N ALA A 72 -7.32 10.27 0.41
CA ALA A 72 -7.36 10.05 -1.03
C ALA A 72 -7.49 11.37 -1.82
N LYS A 73 -8.26 12.34 -1.31
CA LYS A 73 -8.36 13.69 -1.90
C LYS A 73 -7.03 14.45 -1.93
N LYS A 74 -6.11 14.12 -1.02
CA LYS A 74 -4.78 14.73 -0.90
C LYS A 74 -3.70 13.95 -1.65
N CYS A 75 -4.03 12.78 -2.22
CA CYS A 75 -3.09 12.02 -3.03
C CYS A 75 -2.76 12.77 -4.33
N PHE A 76 -1.52 12.64 -4.78
CA PHE A 76 -1.07 13.24 -6.04
C PHE A 76 -1.88 12.73 -7.26
N ALA A 77 -2.26 11.46 -7.24
CA ALA A 77 -3.08 10.84 -8.27
C ALA A 77 -3.98 9.75 -7.68
N VAL A 78 -5.14 9.56 -8.29
CA VAL A 78 -6.04 8.42 -8.03
C VAL A 78 -6.17 7.63 -9.32
N VAL A 79 -5.83 6.34 -9.27
CA VAL A 79 -5.97 5.43 -10.41
C VAL A 79 -7.25 4.62 -10.24
N ARG A 80 -8.22 4.85 -11.12
CA ARG A 80 -9.41 3.99 -11.21
C ARG A 80 -9.02 2.67 -11.88
N THR A 81 -9.39 1.56 -11.24
CA THR A 81 -9.15 0.19 -11.73
C THR A 81 -10.48 -0.52 -12.01
N GLY A 82 -10.40 -1.73 -12.56
CA GLY A 82 -11.54 -2.65 -12.72
C GLY A 82 -11.72 -3.61 -11.55
N GLU A 83 -11.09 -3.34 -10.41
CA GLU A 83 -11.13 -4.24 -9.25
C GLU A 83 -12.53 -4.29 -8.63
N SER A 84 -13.01 -5.50 -8.38
CA SER A 84 -14.35 -5.76 -7.83
C SER A 84 -14.32 -6.17 -6.36
N ALA A 85 -13.14 -6.50 -5.80
CA ALA A 85 -13.02 -6.83 -4.39
C ALA A 85 -13.38 -5.63 -3.49
N ILE A 86 -14.13 -5.91 -2.43
CA ILE A 86 -14.51 -4.91 -1.42
C ILE A 86 -13.31 -4.58 -0.53
N TYR A 87 -13.22 -3.33 -0.07
CA TYR A 87 -12.09 -2.83 0.73
C TYR A 87 -10.72 -3.02 0.05
N ALA A 88 -10.69 -3.12 -1.28
CA ALA A 88 -9.47 -3.32 -2.06
C ALA A 88 -8.65 -2.05 -2.29
N ASN A 89 -9.19 -0.87 -1.98
CA ASN A 89 -8.48 0.39 -2.16
C ASN A 89 -7.20 0.46 -1.32
N VAL A 90 -6.14 0.98 -1.92
CA VAL A 90 -4.81 1.07 -1.33
C VAL A 90 -4.18 2.43 -1.65
N ILE A 91 -3.57 3.05 -0.65
CA ILE A 91 -2.75 4.26 -0.82
C ILE A 91 -1.28 3.87 -0.63
N LEU A 92 -0.41 4.35 -1.51
CA LEU A 92 1.03 4.14 -1.45
C LEU A 92 1.73 5.47 -1.19
N LYS A 93 2.63 5.50 -0.21
CA LYS A 93 3.50 6.65 0.05
C LYS A 93 4.84 6.46 -0.67
N LYS A 94 5.18 7.39 -1.57
CA LYS A 94 6.43 7.34 -2.35
C LYS A 94 7.64 7.63 -1.45
N GLY A 95 8.65 6.79 -1.53
CA GLY A 95 9.95 6.99 -0.92
C GLY A 95 10.99 7.62 -1.84
N VAL A 96 12.23 7.60 -1.38
CA VAL A 96 13.39 8.12 -2.10
C VAL A 96 13.93 7.06 -3.06
N VAL A 97 14.28 7.47 -4.28
CA VAL A 97 15.03 6.62 -5.22
C VAL A 97 16.52 6.81 -4.94
N THR A 98 17.20 5.79 -4.44
CA THR A 98 18.67 5.81 -4.23
C THR A 98 19.39 5.14 -5.40
N LYS A 99 20.66 5.51 -5.63
CA LYS A 99 21.46 4.99 -6.76
C LYS A 99 21.83 3.50 -6.66
N ASN A 100 21.42 2.79 -5.60
CA ASN A 100 21.67 1.34 -5.48
C ASN A 100 20.70 0.68 -4.48
N PRO A 101 19.80 -0.22 -4.90
CA PRO A 101 18.78 -0.82 -4.01
C PRO A 101 19.31 -1.95 -3.10
N SER A 102 20.62 -2.19 -3.06
CA SER A 102 21.19 -3.28 -2.25
C SER A 102 22.60 -2.95 -1.75
N LYS A 103 22.68 -2.14 -0.69
CA LYS A 103 23.71 -2.20 0.36
C LYS A 103 23.31 -1.21 1.45
N LYS A 104 22.89 -1.73 2.61
CA LYS A 104 23.11 -1.01 3.86
C LYS A 104 24.62 -1.05 4.05
N GLU A 105 25.30 0.06 3.82
CA GLU A 105 26.66 0.24 4.30
C GLU A 105 26.55 0.35 5.82
N ASN A 106 27.18 -0.60 6.52
CA ASN A 106 27.37 -0.49 7.96
C ASN A 106 28.40 0.64 8.14
N GLU A 107 27.97 1.75 8.72
CA GLU A 107 28.86 2.73 9.31
C GLU A 107 29.30 2.20 10.67
N ASP A 108 30.33 1.36 10.67
CA ASP A 108 31.22 1.13 11.80
C ASP A 108 32.61 1.03 11.16
N ASP A 109 33.35 2.14 11.16
CA ASP A 109 34.82 2.22 11.17
C ASP A 109 35.25 3.66 10.84
N ALA A 110 35.30 4.50 11.87
CA ALA A 110 36.18 5.67 11.92
C ALA A 110 36.53 5.94 13.38
N GLU A 111 37.55 5.21 13.85
CA GLU A 111 38.44 5.63 14.93
C GLU A 111 39.56 6.50 14.33
#